data_AF-W2LKC4-F1
#
_entry.id   AF-W2LKC4-F1
#
_cell.length_a   1.000
_cell.length_b   1.000
_cell.length_c   1.000
_cell.angle_alpha   90.00
_cell.angle_beta   90.00
_cell.angle_gamma   90.00
#
_symmetry.space_group_name_H-M   'P 1'
#
loop_
_entity.id
_entity.type
_entity.pdbx_description
1 polymer ?
#
loop_
_entity_poly.entity_id
_entity_poly.type
_entity_poly.pdbx_seq_one_letter_code
_entity_poly.pdbx_strand_id
1 'polypeptide(L)' 'MGAINPADSSTPMRATIEYDNGKTLMAQGPQALHDHVASRMEKALGRALPQMEVRFKDVSISADIVVKDETDIKV' A
#
# COMPACT_ATOMS: atom_id res chain seq x y z
N MET A 1 -9.96 -30.33 14.72
CA MET A 1 -9.42 -28.95 14.78
C MET A 1 -8.58 -28.73 13.54
N GLY A 2 -9.03 -27.85 12.63
CA GLY A 2 -8.45 -27.67 11.30
C GLY A 2 -7.10 -26.96 11.33
N ALA A 3 -6.20 -27.39 10.44
CA ALA A 3 -4.90 -26.80 10.23
C ALA A 3 -5.03 -25.38 9.66
N ILE A 4 -4.37 -24.42 10.30
CA ILE A 4 -4.19 -23.06 9.77
C ILE A 4 -3.10 -23.09 8.69
N ASN A 5 -3.47 -22.72 7.47
CA ASN A 5 -2.59 -22.62 6.32
C ASN A 5 -1.63 -21.43 6.47
N PRO A 6 -0.37 -21.51 6.01
CA PRO A 6 0.63 -20.44 6.15
C PRO A 6 0.41 -19.24 5.19
N ALA A 7 -0.80 -19.03 4.66
CA ALA A 7 -1.08 -18.00 3.67
C ALA A 7 -1.60 -16.66 4.26
N ASP A 8 -1.83 -16.57 5.58
CA ASP A 8 -2.38 -15.36 6.23
C ASP A 8 -1.31 -14.38 6.74
N SER A 9 -0.08 -14.40 6.21
CA SER A 9 0.96 -13.44 6.58
C SER A 9 0.88 -12.13 5.78
N SER A 10 -0.33 -11.61 5.57
CA SER A 10 -0.53 -10.24 5.06
C SER A 10 -0.85 -9.26 6.18
N THR A 11 -0.36 -9.49 7.40
CA THR A 11 -0.19 -8.39 8.35
C THR A 11 0.87 -7.46 7.75
N PRO A 12 0.54 -6.24 7.29
CA PRO A 12 1.57 -5.28 6.97
C PRO A 12 2.34 -5.12 8.28
N MET A 13 3.63 -5.45 8.23
CA MET A 13 4.56 -5.31 9.34
C MET A 13 4.47 -3.85 9.77
N ARG A 14 3.62 -3.56 10.77
CA ARG A 14 3.32 -2.19 11.19
C ARG A 14 4.64 -1.63 11.68
N ALA A 15 5.24 -0.80 10.84
CA ALA A 15 6.33 0.07 11.19
C ALA A 15 6.09 0.63 12.59
N THR A 16 6.88 0.21 13.58
CA THR A 16 6.85 0.88 14.89
C THR A 16 7.47 2.25 14.68
N ILE A 17 6.62 3.26 14.48
CA ILE A 17 7.04 4.65 14.32
C ILE A 17 7.16 5.30 15.70
N GLU A 18 8.35 5.80 15.99
CA GLU A 18 8.67 6.58 17.18
C GLU A 18 8.38 8.08 16.94
N TYR A 19 7.85 8.76 17.96
CA TYR A 19 7.37 10.14 17.86
C TYR A 19 8.34 11.19 18.44
N ASP A 20 9.54 10.77 18.85
CA ASP A 20 10.46 11.61 19.61
C ASP A 20 10.93 12.83 18.81
N ASN A 21 11.14 12.69 17.49
CA ASN A 21 11.45 13.80 16.61
C ASN A 21 11.09 13.50 15.14
N GLY A 22 11.25 14.49 14.26
CA GLY A 22 11.00 14.33 12.83
C GLY A 22 11.88 13.27 12.14
N LYS A 23 13.09 13.03 12.64
CA LYS A 23 14.01 12.02 12.08
C LYS A 23 13.55 10.61 12.44
N THR A 24 13.08 10.37 13.67
CA THR A 24 12.54 9.07 14.10
C THR A 24 11.20 8.76 13.41
N LEU A 25 10.37 9.79 13.20
CA LEU A 25 9.13 9.68 12.43
C LEU A 25 9.37 9.23 10.98
N MET A 26 10.48 9.68 10.38
CA MET A 26 10.86 9.38 9.01
C MET A 26 11.81 8.19 8.86
N ALA A 27 12.15 7.49 9.95
CA ALA A 27 13.16 6.42 9.94
C ALA A 27 12.82 5.27 8.97
N GLN A 28 11.54 4.98 8.80
CA GLN A 28 11.04 3.95 7.88
C GLN A 28 10.55 4.54 6.53
N GLY A 29 10.85 5.82 6.29
CA GLY A 29 10.46 6.56 5.11
C GLY A 29 9.05 7.18 5.19
N PRO A 30 8.73 8.05 4.22
CA PRO A 30 7.48 8.80 4.19
C PRO A 30 6.26 7.91 3.99
N GLN A 31 6.37 6.83 3.20
CA GLN A 31 5.25 5.91 2.97
C GLN A 31 4.77 5.25 4.26
N ALA A 32 5.71 4.72 5.06
CA ALA A 32 5.39 4.11 6.34
C ALA A 32 4.74 5.12 7.31
N LEU A 33 5.23 6.37 7.32
CA LEU A 33 4.63 7.44 8.10
C LEU A 33 3.20 7.76 7.64
N HIS A 34 2.98 7.90 6.33
CA HIS A 34 1.67 8.17 5.76
C HIS A 34 0.67 7.06 6.12
N ASP A 35 1.05 5.80 5.94
CA ASP A 35 0.18 4.65 6.26
C ASP A 35 -0.14 4.59 7.76
N HIS A 36 0.86 4.87 8.61
CA HIS A 36 0.69 4.89 10.06
C HIS A 36 -0.27 5.98 10.52
N VAL A 37 -0.10 7.21 10.01
CA VAL A 37 -0.99 8.34 10.30
C VAL A 37 -2.39 8.07 9.77
N ALA A 38 -2.50 7.61 8.52
CA ALA A 38 -3.77 7.29 7.89
C ALA A 38 -4.55 6.25 8.71
N SER A 39 -3.91 5.13 9.05
CA SER A 39 -4.56 4.05 9.81
C SER A 39 -5.06 4.48 11.19
N ARG A 40 -4.38 5.43 11.85
CA ARG A 40 -4.80 5.97 13.15
C ARG A 40 -5.94 6.97 12.99
N MET A 41 -5.88 7.82 11.97
CA MET A 41 -6.95 8.78 11.67
C MET A 41 -8.24 8.06 11.25
N GLU A 42 -8.17 7.01 10.42
CA GLU A 42 -9.35 6.21 10.04
C GLU A 42 -10.02 5.57 11.25
N LYS A 43 -9.22 5.01 12.17
CA LYS A 43 -9.73 4.46 13.43
C LYS A 43 -10.40 5.53 14.30
N ALA A 44 -9.82 6.72 14.36
CA ALA A 44 -10.38 7.83 15.15
C ALA A 44 -11.67 8.39 14.53
N LEU A 45 -11.74 8.44 13.20
CA LEU A 45 -12.90 8.94 12.45
C LEU A 45 -14.02 7.88 12.32
N GLY A 46 -13.73 6.61 12.56
CA GLY A 46 -14.67 5.50 12.37
C GLY A 46 -15.04 5.24 10.91
N ARG A 47 -14.30 5.83 9.96
CA ARG A 47 -14.51 5.70 8.53
C ARG A 47 -13.17 5.78 7.80
N ALA A 48 -13.14 5.27 6.57
CA ALA A 48 -12.00 5.44 5.68
C ALA A 48 -11.70 6.93 5.46
N LEU A 49 -10.42 7.27 5.34
CA LEU A 49 -10.02 8.63 5.03
C LEU A 49 -10.50 8.99 3.63
N PRO A 50 -10.92 10.24 3.39
CA PRO A 50 -11.21 10.71 2.04
C PRO A 50 -10.00 10.43 1.14
N GLN A 51 -10.20 9.68 0.06
CA GLN A 51 -9.15 9.45 -0.92
C GLN A 51 -8.78 10.79 -1.55
N MET A 52 -7.48 11.09 -1.62
CA MET A 52 -6.99 12.27 -2.32
C MET A 52 -7.17 12.06 -3.82
N GLU A 53 -8.10 12.76 -4.45
CA GLU A 53 -8.29 12.72 -5.90
C GLU A 53 -7.16 13.50 -6.57
N VAL A 54 -6.30 12.81 -7.33
CA VAL A 54 -5.32 13.44 -8.20
C VAL A 54 -5.90 13.50 -9.61
N ARG A 55 -6.26 14.71 -10.05
CA ARG A 55 -6.75 14.95 -11.41
C ARG A 55 -5.61 15.44 -12.28
N PHE A 56 -5.35 14.75 -13.38
CA PHE A 56 -4.43 15.20 -14.40
C PHE A 56 -5.22 15.87 -15.51
N LYS A 57 -4.77 17.06 -15.93
CA LYS A 57 -5.18 17.66 -17.19
C LYS A 57 -3.96 17.49 -18.11
N ASP A 58 -4.16 16.79 -19.23
CA ASP A 58 -3.11 16.50 -20.23
C ASP A 58 -2.09 15.44 -19.77
N VAL A 59 -2.56 14.18 -19.60
CA VAL A 59 -1.70 13.01 -19.32
C VAL A 59 -1.45 12.18 -20.58
N SER A 60 -0.20 11.78 -20.81
CA SER A 60 0.18 10.80 -21.83
C SER A 60 0.73 9.56 -21.16
N ILE A 61 0.16 8.40 -21.47
CA ILE A 61 0.53 7.10 -20.90
C ILE A 61 0.96 6.20 -22.06
N SER A 62 2.20 5.72 -22.02
CA SER A 62 2.74 4.79 -23.02
C SER A 62 3.10 3.47 -22.33
N ALA A 63 2.79 2.35 -22.97
CA ALA A 63 3.15 1.02 -22.48
C ALA A 63 3.52 0.11 -23.66
N ASP A 64 4.61 -0.64 -23.52
CA ASP A 64 4.98 -1.70 -24.45
C ASP A 64 4.17 -2.96 -24.12
N ILE A 65 3.30 -3.39 -25.03
CA ILE A 65 2.46 -4.60 -24.85
C ILE A 65 3.03 -5.71 -25.73
N VAL A 66 3.33 -6.85 -25.12
CA VAL A 66 3.69 -8.09 -25.83
C VAL A 66 2.43 -8.93 -26.05
N VAL A 67 2.10 -9.19 -27.32
CA VAL A 67 1.03 -10.14 -27.67
C VAL A 67 1.66 -11.53 -27.70
N LYS A 68 1.23 -12.41 -26.81
CA LYS A 68 1.57 -13.84 -26.85
C LYS A 68 0.51 -14.58 -27.66
N ASP A 69 0.96 -15.47 -28.54
CA ASP A 69 0.09 -16.38 -29.27
C ASP A 69 -0.54 -17.38 -28.29
N GLU A 70 -1.79 -17.79 -28.54
CA GLU A 70 -2.53 -18.73 -27.67
C GLU A 70 -1.79 -20.07 -27.51
N THR A 71 -0.91 -20.41 -28.45
CA THR A 71 -0.08 -21.62 -28.42
C THR A 71 1.17 -21.52 -27.53
N ASP A 72 1.56 -20.30 -27.11
CA ASP A 72 2.72 -20.02 -26.27
C ASP A 72 2.35 -19.80 -24.79
N ILE A 73 1.08 -20.03 -24.44
CA ILE A 73 0.62 -20.09 -23.05
C ILE A 73 1.05 -21.44 -22.48
N LYS A 74 2.24 -21.50 -21.89
CA LYS A 74 2.60 -22.66 -21.05
C LYS A 74 1.65 -22.74 -19.86
N VAL A 75 0.80 -23.77 -19.87
CA VAL A 75 0.04 -24.27 -18.72
C VAL A 75 0.98 -24.81 -17.65
#